data_AF-A0A271LVB1-F1
#
_entry.id   AF-A0A271LVB1-F1
#
_cell.length_a   1.000
_cell.length_b   1.000
_cell.length_c   1.000
_cell.angle_alpha   90.00
_cell.angle_beta   90.00
_cell.angle_gamma   90.00
#
_symmetry.space_group_name_H-M   'P 1'
#
loop_
_entity.id
_entity.type
_entity.pdbx_description
1 polymer ?
#
loop_
_entity_poly.entity_id
_entity_poly.type
_entity_poly.pdbx_seq_one_letter_code
_entity_poly.pdbx_strand_id
1 'polypeptide(L)'
;MQFALVVGQKHEASPGLAGHCPGCGQPVVAKCGDQRMWHWAHLRKRKCDRWWESETPWHRAWKENFAREWREVINCDQNGERHIADVRTALGLVLEFQHSRLDPQERAAREAFYGNMVWVVDGTRLKRDWPRFYKGTTAFRQTALDVTHRVPCPEERFPYEWLASSVPVFFDFAGDGSADEPEPARQLLWCLLPGRVDRYAVMIAVSRQMFLEGAMRRPQIIDVTERLNAVALELQLELQQQRDKEREEARRHAQWRSYRNQQILQSHKPRRR
;
A
#
# COMPACT_ATOMS: atom_id res chain seq x y z
N MET A 1 14.05 -1.58 19.19
CA MET A 1 13.19 -0.57 19.80
C MET A 1 13.99 0.70 19.91
N GLN A 2 13.41 1.81 19.48
CA GLN A 2 13.94 3.16 19.63
C GLN A 2 13.85 3.62 21.08
N PHE A 3 12.78 3.26 21.79
CA PHE A 3 12.50 3.79 23.11
C PHE A 3 12.46 2.73 24.22
N ALA A 4 12.82 3.17 25.43
CA ALA A 4 12.56 2.47 26.68
C ALA A 4 12.12 3.44 27.78
N LEU A 5 11.61 2.90 28.88
CA LEU A 5 11.26 3.68 30.07
C LEU A 5 12.45 3.77 31.03
N VAL A 6 13.02 4.97 31.18
CA VAL A 6 14.06 5.29 32.15
C VAL A 6 13.44 6.20 33.20
N VAL A 7 13.38 5.74 34.45
CA VAL A 7 12.66 6.44 35.55
C VAL A 7 11.22 6.80 35.17
N GLY A 8 10.52 5.88 34.48
CA GLY A 8 9.14 6.06 34.04
C GLY A 8 8.95 6.97 32.83
N GLN A 9 10.01 7.62 32.33
CA GLN A 9 9.95 8.49 31.15
C GLN A 9 10.46 7.76 29.92
N LYS A 10 9.88 8.06 28.77
CA LYS A 10 10.31 7.51 27.48
C LYS A 10 11.68 8.12 27.13
N HIS A 11 12.67 7.31 26.80
CA HIS A 11 14.03 7.70 26.44
C HIS A 11 14.53 6.95 25.21
N GLU A 12 15.24 7.65 24.33
CA GLU A 12 16.00 7.00 23.25
C GLU A 12 17.23 6.30 23.82
N ALA A 13 17.78 5.36 23.05
CA ALA A 13 18.99 4.67 23.46
C ALA A 13 20.16 5.68 23.55
N SER A 14 20.82 5.72 24.70
CA SER A 14 22.04 6.51 24.90
C SER A 14 23.05 5.70 25.72
N PRO A 15 24.37 5.94 25.54
CA PRO A 15 25.39 5.13 26.18
C PRO A 15 25.20 4.98 27.69
N GLY A 16 25.36 3.76 28.20
CA GLY A 16 25.29 3.45 29.63
C GLY A 16 23.88 3.41 30.23
N LEU A 17 22.82 3.70 29.47
CA LEU A 17 21.47 3.66 30.02
C LEU A 17 20.92 2.24 30.17
N ALA A 18 20.18 2.05 31.26
CA ALA A 18 19.32 0.91 31.53
C ALA A 18 17.90 1.41 31.80
N GLY A 19 16.90 0.62 31.40
CA GLY A 19 15.50 0.98 31.54
C GLY A 19 14.59 -0.24 31.49
N HIS A 20 13.30 -0.01 31.32
CA HIS A 20 12.29 -1.05 31.18
C HIS A 20 11.65 -0.99 29.80
N CYS A 21 11.42 -2.16 29.20
CA CYS A 21 10.69 -2.27 27.95
C CYS A 21 9.27 -1.73 28.14
N PRO A 22 8.79 -0.81 27.29
CA PRO A 22 7.44 -0.29 27.41
C PRO A 22 6.39 -1.40 27.22
N GLY A 23 6.62 -2.35 26.32
CA GLY A 23 5.66 -3.43 26.04
C GLY A 23 5.50 -4.46 27.16
N CYS A 24 6.60 -4.99 27.70
CA CYS A 24 6.55 -6.09 28.66
C CYS A 24 7.02 -5.75 30.09
N GLY A 25 7.53 -4.52 30.31
CA GLY A 25 8.06 -4.07 31.60
C GLY A 25 9.39 -4.70 32.01
N GLN A 26 9.99 -5.58 31.19
CA GLN A 26 11.24 -6.25 31.54
C GLN A 26 12.46 -5.35 31.34
N PRO A 27 13.57 -5.57 32.07
CA PRO A 27 14.78 -4.77 31.93
C PRO A 27 15.39 -4.83 30.51
N VAL A 28 15.78 -3.65 30.03
CA VAL A 28 16.47 -3.44 28.75
C VAL A 28 17.69 -2.55 28.93
N VAL A 29 18.66 -2.71 28.05
CA VAL A 29 19.89 -1.90 28.01
C VAL A 29 20.05 -1.23 26.67
N ALA A 30 20.59 -0.01 26.69
CA ALA A 30 20.95 0.71 25.48
C ALA A 30 22.16 0.04 24.81
N LYS A 31 22.04 -0.24 23.52
CA LYS A 31 23.13 -0.73 22.66
C LYS A 31 23.53 0.41 21.72
N CYS A 32 24.67 1.02 22.01
CA CYS A 32 25.17 2.23 21.34
C CYS A 32 26.57 1.98 20.75
N GLY A 33 26.70 0.97 19.89
CA GLY A 33 27.95 0.70 19.16
C GLY A 33 27.85 1.20 17.71
N ASP A 34 28.96 1.11 16.96
CA ASP A 34 29.06 1.72 15.62
C ASP A 34 28.51 0.83 14.49
N GLN A 35 28.29 -0.47 14.76
CA GLN A 35 27.86 -1.43 13.73
C GLN A 35 26.35 -1.41 13.45
N ARG A 36 25.55 -0.97 14.41
CA ARG A 36 24.09 -0.98 14.32
C ARG A 36 23.56 0.31 14.89
N MET A 37 22.44 0.77 14.33
CA MET A 37 21.70 1.89 14.89
C MET A 37 21.43 1.69 16.38
N TRP A 38 21.50 2.78 17.13
CA TRP A 38 21.33 2.72 18.57
C TRP A 38 19.92 2.28 18.92
N HIS A 39 19.83 1.26 19.77
CA HIS A 39 18.57 0.62 20.09
C HIS A 39 18.57 0.07 21.51
N TRP A 40 17.37 -0.12 22.06
CA TRP A 40 17.16 -0.85 23.29
C TRP A 40 17.04 -2.35 23.03
N ALA A 41 17.74 -3.14 23.83
CA ALA A 41 17.72 -4.60 23.77
C ALA A 41 17.40 -5.20 25.14
N HIS A 42 16.60 -6.27 25.15
CA HIS A 42 16.37 -7.07 26.36
C HIS A 42 17.68 -7.71 26.83
N LEU A 43 17.89 -7.73 28.15
CA LEU A 43 19.06 -8.36 28.76
C LEU A 43 19.14 -9.87 28.46
N ARG A 44 17.99 -10.53 28.33
CA ARG A 44 17.87 -11.94 27.91
C ARG A 44 17.31 -11.98 26.49
N LYS A 45 17.67 -13.01 25.70
CA LYS A 45 17.06 -13.28 24.39
C LYS A 45 15.57 -13.64 24.55
N ARG A 46 14.74 -12.63 24.77
CA ARG A 46 13.27 -12.71 24.77
C ARG A 46 12.76 -11.79 23.69
N LYS A 47 11.88 -12.33 22.83
CA LYS A 47 11.03 -11.52 21.97
C LYS A 47 9.81 -11.14 22.80
N CYS A 48 9.75 -9.89 23.25
CA CYS A 48 8.62 -9.39 24.06
C CYS A 48 7.35 -9.21 23.24
N ASP A 49 7.52 -8.98 21.94
CA ASP A 49 6.47 -8.89 20.95
C ASP A 49 6.85 -9.87 19.83
N ARG A 50 5.90 -10.70 19.42
CA ARG A 50 6.09 -11.66 18.33
C ARG A 50 6.26 -10.97 16.97
N TRP A 51 5.73 -9.76 16.83
CA TRP A 51 5.82 -8.93 15.63
C TRP A 51 7.07 -8.07 15.56
N TRP A 52 7.94 -8.17 16.56
CA TRP A 52 9.15 -7.38 16.63
C TRP A 52 10.11 -7.70 15.48
N GLU A 53 10.49 -6.66 14.74
CA GLU A 53 11.55 -6.66 13.72
C GLU A 53 12.74 -5.79 14.16
N SER A 54 13.93 -6.11 13.65
CA SER A 54 15.08 -5.22 13.73
C SER A 54 14.85 -3.97 12.87
N GLU A 55 14.94 -2.82 13.51
CA GLU A 55 14.80 -1.53 12.84
C GLU A 55 15.96 -1.27 11.88
N THR A 56 15.65 -0.72 10.70
CA THR A 56 16.62 -0.27 9.69
C THR A 56 16.69 1.27 9.65
N PRO A 57 17.72 1.87 9.01
CA PRO A 57 17.75 3.32 8.80
C PRO A 57 16.50 3.85 8.08
N TRP A 58 16.02 3.13 7.05
CA TRP A 58 14.78 3.45 6.34
C TRP A 58 13.56 3.45 7.28
N HIS A 59 13.43 2.43 8.13
CA HIS A 59 12.35 2.30 9.10
C HIS A 59 12.36 3.47 10.10
N ARG A 60 13.55 3.81 10.61
CA ARG A 60 13.74 4.92 11.54
C ARG A 60 13.41 6.26 10.90
N ALA A 61 13.90 6.51 9.68
CA ALA A 61 13.65 7.75 8.95
C ALA A 61 12.15 7.97 8.73
N TRP A 62 11.39 6.91 8.43
CA TRP A 62 9.93 6.98 8.34
C TRP A 62 9.27 7.39 9.66
N LYS A 63 9.61 6.73 10.77
CA LYS A 63 9.10 7.05 12.12
C LYS A 63 9.44 8.48 12.54
N GLU A 64 10.62 8.97 12.15
CA GLU A 64 11.10 10.30 12.53
C GLU A 64 10.29 11.46 11.95
N ASN A 65 9.45 11.21 10.93
CA ASN A 65 8.49 12.20 10.44
C ASN A 65 7.34 12.49 11.42
N PHE A 66 7.12 11.66 12.44
CA PHE A 66 5.99 11.76 13.36
C PHE A 66 6.42 12.24 14.74
N ALA A 67 5.51 12.80 15.54
CA ALA A 67 5.84 13.23 16.90
C ALA A 67 6.27 12.04 17.79
N ARG A 68 7.11 12.29 18.80
CA ARG A 68 7.75 11.24 19.62
C ARG A 68 6.74 10.38 20.38
N GLU A 69 5.65 11.00 20.81
CA GLU A 69 4.52 10.40 21.51
C GLU A 69 3.73 9.43 20.60
N TRP A 70 3.81 9.58 19.29
CA TRP A 70 3.11 8.73 18.32
C TRP A 70 3.93 7.52 17.89
N ARG A 71 5.24 7.50 18.11
CA ARG A 71 6.14 6.41 17.71
C ARG A 71 6.15 5.28 18.74
N GLU A 72 6.24 4.02 18.33
CA GLU A 72 6.32 2.86 19.25
C GLU A 72 5.25 2.88 20.36
N VAL A 73 3.97 2.98 19.94
CA VAL A 73 2.83 3.08 20.85
C VAL A 73 2.30 1.68 21.16
N ILE A 74 2.09 1.38 22.44
CA ILE A 74 1.53 0.09 22.87
C ILE A 74 0.04 0.09 22.60
N ASN A 75 -0.42 -0.93 21.87
CA ASN A 75 -1.81 -1.25 21.70
C ASN A 75 -2.13 -2.54 22.46
N CYS A 76 -3.29 -2.56 23.10
CA CYS A 76 -3.82 -3.72 23.82
C CYS A 76 -5.17 -4.09 23.20
N ASP A 77 -5.39 -5.37 22.90
CA ASP A 77 -6.73 -5.85 22.56
C ASP A 77 -7.58 -6.15 23.80
N GLN A 78 -8.81 -6.61 23.57
CA GLN A 78 -9.77 -6.98 24.62
C GLN A 78 -9.33 -8.21 25.43
N ASN A 79 -8.44 -9.04 24.88
CA ASN A 79 -7.91 -10.25 25.52
C ASN A 79 -6.63 -9.97 26.32
N GLY A 80 -6.13 -8.73 26.30
CA GLY A 80 -4.88 -8.33 26.95
C GLY A 80 -3.62 -8.67 26.15
N GLU A 81 -3.76 -9.07 24.87
CA GLU A 81 -2.64 -9.16 23.95
C GLU A 81 -2.11 -7.76 23.65
N ARG A 82 -0.78 -7.63 23.67
CA ARG A 82 -0.07 -6.36 23.54
C ARG A 82 0.89 -6.39 22.36
N HIS A 83 0.77 -5.38 21.50
CA HIS A 83 1.68 -5.14 20.40
C HIS A 83 2.11 -3.69 20.34
N ILE A 84 3.29 -3.44 19.81
CA ILE A 84 3.84 -2.10 19.68
C ILE A 84 3.67 -1.65 18.24
N ALA A 85 2.79 -0.68 18.02
CA ALA A 85 2.62 -0.04 16.73
C ALA A 85 3.82 0.87 16.42
N ASP A 86 4.32 0.82 15.19
CA ASP A 86 5.43 1.67 14.78
C ASP A 86 5.10 3.16 14.91
N VAL A 87 3.93 3.56 14.39
CA VAL A 87 3.33 4.87 14.61
C VAL A 87 1.83 4.72 14.85
N ARG A 88 1.29 5.47 15.82
CA ARG A 88 -0.14 5.68 16.00
C ARG A 88 -0.43 7.17 16.15
N THR A 89 -1.17 7.73 15.20
CA THR A 89 -1.46 9.17 15.17
C THR A 89 -2.54 9.55 16.18
N ALA A 90 -2.68 10.84 16.48
CA ALA A 90 -3.69 11.34 17.41
C ALA A 90 -5.14 11.00 16.99
N LEU A 91 -5.38 10.80 15.69
CA LEU A 91 -6.68 10.41 15.14
C LEU A 91 -6.87 8.88 15.06
N GLY A 92 -5.95 8.11 15.64
CA GLY A 92 -6.07 6.67 15.77
C GLY A 92 -5.64 5.86 14.55
N LEU A 93 -5.07 6.49 13.52
CA LEU A 93 -4.46 5.77 12.38
C LEU A 93 -3.15 5.12 12.81
N VAL A 94 -3.03 3.81 12.61
CA VAL A 94 -1.79 3.06 12.81
C VAL A 94 -1.01 2.98 11.49
N LEU A 95 0.30 3.25 11.54
CA LEU A 95 1.21 3.02 10.43
C LEU A 95 2.20 1.96 10.86
N GLU A 96 2.34 0.91 10.06
CA GLU A 96 3.37 -0.11 10.22
C GLU A 96 4.32 -0.03 9.03
N PHE A 97 5.63 -0.02 9.30
CA PHE A 97 6.65 0.01 8.25
C PHE A 97 7.30 -1.36 8.14
N GLN A 98 7.24 -1.94 6.94
CA GLN A 98 7.72 -3.30 6.70
C GLN A 98 8.90 -3.28 5.74
N HIS A 99 10.07 -3.68 6.24
CA HIS A 99 11.25 -3.91 5.42
C HIS A 99 11.37 -5.39 5.06
N SER A 100 11.45 -6.28 6.06
CA SER A 100 11.64 -7.72 5.83
C SER A 100 10.43 -8.39 5.19
N ARG A 101 10.61 -9.64 4.75
CA ARG A 101 9.49 -10.48 4.32
C ARG A 101 8.52 -10.69 5.49
N LEU A 102 7.25 -10.39 5.27
CA LEU A 102 6.17 -10.64 6.21
C LEU A 102 5.35 -11.85 5.76
N ASP A 103 5.07 -12.77 6.68
CA ASP A 103 4.18 -13.90 6.39
C ASP A 103 2.73 -13.40 6.19
N PRO A 104 1.99 -13.86 5.16
CA PRO A 104 0.62 -13.41 4.94
C PRO A 104 -0.33 -13.65 6.12
N GLN A 105 -0.13 -14.71 6.91
CA GLN A 105 -0.95 -14.96 8.11
C GLN A 105 -0.61 -13.95 9.21
N GLU A 106 0.67 -13.63 9.37
CA GLU A 106 1.10 -12.60 10.31
C GLU A 106 0.58 -11.22 9.90
N ARG A 107 0.64 -10.88 8.60
CA ARG A 107 0.05 -9.66 8.03
C ARG A 107 -1.44 -9.56 8.36
N ALA A 108 -2.21 -10.61 8.08
CA ALA A 108 -3.65 -10.64 8.36
C ALA A 108 -3.96 -10.52 9.87
N ALA A 109 -3.14 -11.14 10.73
CA ALA A 109 -3.28 -11.03 12.18
C ALA A 109 -3.04 -9.58 12.66
N ARG A 110 -2.03 -8.90 12.12
CA ARG A 110 -1.76 -7.47 12.41
C ARG A 110 -2.88 -6.57 11.93
N GLU A 111 -3.36 -6.78 10.69
CA GLU A 111 -4.49 -6.06 10.10
C GLU A 111 -5.76 -6.19 10.95
N ALA A 112 -6.07 -7.40 11.39
CA ALA A 112 -7.22 -7.66 12.26
C ALA A 112 -7.07 -7.03 13.66
N PHE A 113 -5.86 -7.03 14.22
CA PHE A 113 -5.60 -6.49 15.55
C PHE A 113 -5.67 -4.96 15.58
N TYR A 114 -5.05 -4.27 14.61
CA TYR A 114 -5.00 -2.81 14.60
C TYR A 114 -6.26 -2.17 14.00
N GLY A 115 -6.91 -2.82 13.02
CA GLY A 115 -8.09 -2.30 12.36
C GLY A 115 -7.78 -1.09 11.47
N ASN A 116 -7.83 0.13 12.02
CA ASN A 116 -7.52 1.36 11.27
C ASN A 116 -6.01 1.52 11.09
N MET A 117 -5.46 0.83 10.09
CA MET A 117 -4.04 0.87 9.79
C MET A 117 -3.73 0.97 8.30
N VAL A 118 -2.49 1.36 8.00
CA VAL A 118 -1.91 1.20 6.66
C VAL A 118 -0.51 0.62 6.76
N TRP A 119 -0.09 -0.04 5.69
CA TRP A 119 1.28 -0.52 5.53
C TRP A 119 2.10 0.47 4.71
N VAL A 120 3.33 0.70 5.12
CA VAL A 120 4.36 1.29 4.26
C VAL A 120 5.45 0.25 4.07
N VAL A 121 5.75 -0.12 2.84
CA VAL A 121 6.62 -1.24 2.49
C VAL A 121 7.86 -0.72 1.79
N ASP A 122 9.03 -1.17 2.25
CA ASP A 122 10.29 -0.86 1.60
C ASP A 122 10.41 -1.62 0.27
N GLY A 123 10.16 -0.92 -0.83
CA GLY A 123 10.29 -1.43 -2.18
C GLY A 123 11.73 -1.58 -2.66
N THR A 124 12.73 -1.17 -1.86
CA THR A 124 14.16 -1.23 -2.20
C THR A 124 14.84 -2.51 -1.70
N ARG A 125 14.20 -3.30 -0.84
CA ARG A 125 14.77 -4.53 -0.27
C ARG A 125 15.27 -5.50 -1.35
N LEU A 126 14.49 -5.71 -2.41
CA LEU A 126 14.88 -6.59 -3.51
C LEU A 126 15.23 -5.76 -4.74
N LYS A 127 16.46 -5.93 -5.24
CA LYS A 127 16.98 -5.23 -6.43
C LYS A 127 16.10 -5.33 -7.68
N ARG A 128 15.24 -6.37 -7.76
CA ARG A 128 14.36 -6.62 -8.90
C ARG A 128 12.95 -6.04 -8.75
N ASP A 129 12.56 -5.57 -7.56
CA ASP A 129 11.21 -5.08 -7.31
C ASP A 129 10.93 -3.79 -8.09
N TRP A 130 11.84 -2.80 -8.03
CA TRP A 130 11.69 -1.58 -8.83
C TRP A 130 11.64 -1.84 -10.35
N PRO A 131 12.62 -2.52 -10.98
CA PRO A 131 12.55 -2.78 -12.42
C PRO A 131 11.30 -3.54 -12.85
N ARG A 132 10.83 -4.51 -12.03
CA ARG A 132 9.60 -5.26 -12.29
C ARG A 132 8.38 -4.33 -12.23
N PHE A 133 8.26 -3.56 -11.15
CA PHE A 133 7.16 -2.63 -10.95
C PHE A 133 7.13 -1.57 -12.06
N TYR A 134 8.25 -0.86 -12.27
CA TYR A 134 8.36 0.23 -13.22
C TYR A 134 8.07 -0.21 -14.66
N LYS A 135 8.62 -1.34 -15.12
CA LYS A 135 8.26 -1.91 -16.43
C LYS A 135 6.75 -2.19 -16.55
N GLY A 136 6.15 -2.66 -15.47
CA GLY A 136 4.72 -2.98 -15.39
C GLY A 136 3.80 -1.76 -15.48
N THR A 137 4.28 -0.55 -15.14
CA THR A 137 3.49 0.69 -15.18
C THR A 137 2.93 1.03 -16.55
N THR A 138 3.57 0.57 -17.63
CA THR A 138 3.10 0.73 -19.01
C THR A 138 1.74 0.09 -19.27
N ALA A 139 1.36 -0.92 -18.47
CA ALA A 139 0.07 -1.60 -18.57
C ALA A 139 -1.01 -0.94 -17.69
N PHE A 140 -0.68 0.07 -16.90
CA PHE A 140 -1.61 0.72 -16.00
C PHE A 140 -2.58 1.58 -16.80
N ARG A 141 -3.86 1.51 -16.43
CA ARG A 141 -4.91 2.31 -17.07
C ARG A 141 -5.28 3.42 -16.12
N GLN A 142 -4.85 4.63 -16.43
CA GLN A 142 -5.27 5.82 -15.70
C GLN A 142 -6.79 5.93 -15.72
N THR A 143 -7.36 6.31 -14.60
CA THR A 143 -8.80 6.56 -14.45
C THR A 143 -9.08 8.05 -14.60
N ALA A 144 -10.35 8.45 -14.62
CA ALA A 144 -10.73 9.87 -14.58
C ALA A 144 -10.28 10.56 -13.28
N LEU A 145 -9.96 9.79 -12.24
CA LEU A 145 -9.43 10.28 -10.97
C LEU A 145 -7.91 10.41 -11.06
N ASP A 146 -7.42 11.47 -11.70
CA ASP A 146 -6.02 11.87 -11.94
C ASP A 146 -4.93 10.86 -11.50
N VAL A 147 -4.66 10.76 -10.20
CA VAL A 147 -3.57 9.92 -9.63
C VAL A 147 -3.91 8.42 -9.46
N THR A 148 -5.09 7.98 -9.90
CA THR A 148 -5.63 6.63 -9.68
C THR A 148 -5.59 5.81 -10.96
N HIS A 149 -5.18 4.55 -10.81
CA HIS A 149 -4.91 3.63 -11.90
C HIS A 149 -5.57 2.28 -11.66
N ARG A 150 -6.12 1.70 -12.71
CA ARG A 150 -6.51 0.28 -12.76
C ARG A 150 -5.30 -0.54 -13.22
N VAL A 151 -4.95 -1.55 -12.44
CA VAL A 151 -3.78 -2.41 -12.67
C VAL A 151 -4.24 -3.81 -13.08
N PRO A 152 -4.08 -4.22 -14.35
CA PRO A 152 -4.30 -5.59 -14.77
C PRO A 152 -3.18 -6.50 -14.27
N CYS A 153 -3.51 -7.76 -13.97
CA CYS A 153 -2.57 -8.80 -13.55
C CYS A 153 -1.56 -8.30 -12.47
N PRO A 154 -2.04 -7.78 -11.33
CA PRO A 154 -1.17 -7.19 -10.30
C PRO A 154 -0.12 -8.16 -9.76
N GLU A 155 -0.33 -9.47 -9.91
CA GLU A 155 0.57 -10.55 -9.53
C GLU A 155 1.94 -10.48 -10.22
N GLU A 156 2.02 -9.91 -11.42
CA GLU A 156 3.31 -9.75 -12.12
C GLU A 156 4.03 -8.45 -11.74
N ARG A 157 3.39 -7.57 -10.95
CA ARG A 157 3.91 -6.23 -10.59
C ARG A 157 4.28 -6.12 -9.13
N PHE A 158 3.44 -6.63 -8.23
CA PHE A 158 3.61 -6.52 -6.79
C PHE A 158 4.04 -7.84 -6.14
N PRO A 159 4.71 -7.80 -4.98
CA PRO A 159 4.96 -9.02 -4.21
C PRO A 159 3.64 -9.66 -3.77
N TYR A 160 3.55 -10.98 -3.93
CA TYR A 160 2.32 -11.74 -3.73
C TYR A 160 1.73 -11.59 -2.33
N GLU A 161 2.59 -11.48 -1.31
CA GLU A 161 2.21 -11.34 0.09
C GLU A 161 1.30 -10.14 0.37
N TRP A 162 1.39 -9.08 -0.44
CA TRP A 162 0.65 -7.82 -0.27
C TRP A 162 -0.66 -7.75 -1.06
N LEU A 163 -0.84 -8.61 -2.07
CA LEU A 163 -2.01 -8.58 -2.96
C LEU A 163 -3.34 -8.89 -2.26
N ALA A 164 -3.26 -9.58 -1.12
CA ALA A 164 -4.41 -9.93 -0.30
C ALA A 164 -4.51 -9.07 0.97
N SER A 165 -3.90 -7.87 0.97
CA SER A 165 -4.07 -6.94 2.09
C SER A 165 -5.49 -6.41 2.18
N SER A 166 -6.04 -6.41 3.40
CA SER A 166 -7.35 -5.82 3.67
C SER A 166 -7.27 -4.32 3.97
N VAL A 167 -6.06 -3.76 3.98
CA VAL A 167 -5.80 -2.34 4.23
C VAL A 167 -4.93 -1.75 3.10
N PRO A 168 -4.84 -0.42 2.97
CA PRO A 168 -3.94 0.21 2.00
C PRO A 168 -2.46 -0.15 2.24
N VAL A 169 -1.75 -0.44 1.14
CA VAL A 169 -0.31 -0.75 1.16
C VAL A 169 0.45 0.24 0.30
N PHE A 170 1.29 1.06 0.91
CA PHE A 170 2.12 2.06 0.23
C PHE A 170 3.51 1.51 -0.01
N PHE A 171 3.89 1.33 -1.28
CA PHE A 171 5.25 0.93 -1.65
C PHE A 171 6.15 2.16 -1.81
N ASP A 172 7.25 2.19 -1.06
CA ASP A 172 8.29 3.23 -1.14
C ASP A 172 9.49 2.69 -1.92
N PHE A 173 9.72 3.20 -3.13
CA PHE A 173 10.87 2.84 -3.95
C PHE A 173 12.00 3.87 -3.91
N ALA A 174 11.85 4.98 -3.18
CA ALA A 174 12.93 5.94 -2.97
C ALA A 174 13.95 5.43 -1.94
N GLY A 175 13.50 4.59 -1.01
CA GLY A 175 14.33 4.09 0.09
C GLY A 175 14.81 5.24 0.99
N ASP A 176 16.05 5.13 1.47
CA ASP A 176 16.74 6.14 2.29
C ASP A 176 17.38 7.27 1.46
N GLY A 177 17.17 7.28 0.14
CA GLY A 177 17.76 8.27 -0.78
C GLY A 177 19.17 7.91 -1.26
N SER A 178 19.68 6.71 -0.95
CA SER A 178 20.98 6.21 -1.45
C SER A 178 20.95 5.69 -2.90
N ALA A 179 19.80 5.74 -3.58
CA ALA A 179 19.69 5.27 -4.95
C ALA A 179 20.49 6.15 -5.93
N ASP A 180 21.27 5.50 -6.80
CA ASP A 180 22.23 6.15 -7.71
C ASP A 180 21.60 7.10 -8.74
N GLU A 181 20.30 7.00 -9.03
CA GLU A 181 19.61 7.87 -9.98
C GLU A 181 18.24 8.37 -9.47
N PRO A 182 17.99 9.69 -9.49
CA PRO A 182 16.70 10.26 -9.11
C PRO A 182 15.68 10.04 -10.22
N GLU A 183 15.03 8.88 -10.22
CA GLU A 183 13.83 8.62 -11.03
C GLU A 183 12.62 9.27 -10.34
N PRO A 184 11.91 10.25 -10.93
CA PRO A 184 10.79 10.94 -10.28
C PRO A 184 9.68 9.99 -9.78
N ALA A 185 9.46 8.90 -10.52
CA ALA A 185 8.49 7.87 -10.15
C ALA A 185 8.85 7.11 -8.87
N ARG A 186 10.14 7.05 -8.47
CA ARG A 186 10.57 6.48 -7.18
C ARG A 186 10.25 7.37 -5.99
N GLN A 187 10.11 8.69 -6.23
CA GLN A 187 9.81 9.66 -5.17
C GLN A 187 8.33 9.62 -4.73
N LEU A 188 7.48 8.95 -5.51
CA LEU A 188 6.09 8.71 -5.19
C LEU A 188 5.96 7.44 -4.34
N LEU A 189 4.95 7.43 -3.48
CA LEU A 189 4.42 6.22 -2.87
C LEU A 189 3.34 5.64 -3.76
N TRP A 190 3.46 4.35 -4.05
CA TRP A 190 2.49 3.63 -4.85
C TRP A 190 1.58 2.86 -3.93
N CYS A 191 0.38 3.39 -3.71
CA CYS A 191 -0.61 2.82 -2.82
C CYS A 191 -1.46 1.78 -3.55
N LEU A 192 -1.33 0.51 -3.20
CA LEU A 192 -2.25 -0.54 -3.58
C LEU A 192 -3.46 -0.52 -2.62
N LEU A 193 -4.66 -0.32 -3.17
CA LEU A 193 -5.89 -0.40 -2.39
C LEU A 193 -6.31 -1.85 -2.15
N PRO A 194 -6.95 -2.15 -1.00
CA PRO A 194 -7.46 -3.49 -0.74
C PRO A 194 -8.62 -3.83 -1.68
N GLY A 195 -8.74 -5.11 -2.02
CA GLY A 195 -9.78 -5.62 -2.91
C GLY A 195 -9.53 -5.36 -4.39
N ARG A 196 -10.59 -5.46 -5.20
CA ARG A 196 -10.54 -5.34 -6.66
C ARG A 196 -11.79 -4.67 -7.21
N VAL A 197 -11.65 -4.05 -8.38
CA VAL A 197 -12.76 -3.60 -9.21
C VAL A 197 -12.75 -4.48 -10.47
N ASP A 198 -13.75 -5.36 -10.60
CA ASP A 198 -13.72 -6.45 -11.58
C ASP A 198 -12.41 -7.26 -11.44
N ARG A 199 -11.62 -7.40 -12.52
CA ARG A 199 -10.32 -8.09 -12.50
C ARG A 199 -9.14 -7.20 -12.10
N TYR A 200 -9.37 -5.89 -11.93
CA TYR A 200 -8.31 -4.90 -11.74
C TYR A 200 -8.05 -4.68 -10.25
N ALA A 201 -6.76 -4.63 -9.89
CA ALA A 201 -6.37 -3.92 -8.68
C ALA A 201 -6.48 -2.41 -8.91
N VAL A 202 -6.66 -1.66 -7.83
CA VAL A 202 -6.70 -0.19 -7.87
C VAL A 202 -5.46 0.35 -7.16
N MET A 203 -4.75 1.24 -7.82
CA MET A 203 -3.52 1.83 -7.32
C MET A 203 -3.58 3.35 -7.38
N ILE A 204 -3.01 4.02 -6.39
CA ILE A 204 -2.92 5.49 -6.33
C ILE A 204 -1.46 5.89 -6.16
N ALA A 205 -1.00 6.83 -6.99
CA ALA A 205 0.32 7.44 -6.81
C ALA A 205 0.20 8.69 -5.95
N VAL A 206 0.90 8.76 -4.81
CA VAL A 206 0.86 9.92 -3.91
C VAL A 206 2.27 10.39 -3.58
N SER A 207 2.46 11.69 -3.39
CA SER A 207 3.73 12.19 -2.88
C SER A 207 3.90 11.83 -1.39
N ARG A 208 5.15 11.71 -0.94
CA ARG A 208 5.47 11.53 0.48
C ARG A 208 4.86 12.64 1.34
N GLN A 209 4.84 13.88 0.85
CA GLN A 209 4.21 15.01 1.55
C GLN A 209 2.70 14.79 1.74
N MET A 210 1.98 14.39 0.69
CA MET A 210 0.53 14.14 0.78
C MET A 210 0.22 13.00 1.75
N PHE A 211 1.04 11.94 1.74
CA PHE A 211 0.94 10.85 2.71
C PHE A 211 1.09 11.36 4.15
N LEU A 212 2.16 12.12 4.44
CA LEU A 212 2.44 12.63 5.79
C LEU A 212 1.35 13.58 6.27
N GLU A 213 0.93 14.53 5.44
CA GLU A 213 -0.15 15.45 5.76
C GLU A 213 -1.47 14.70 6.01
N GLY A 214 -1.78 13.70 5.18
CA GLY A 214 -2.94 12.84 5.34
C GLY A 214 -2.91 12.08 6.66
N ALA A 215 -1.79 11.43 6.97
CA ALA A 215 -1.62 10.65 8.21
C ALA A 215 -1.74 11.53 9.47
N MET A 216 -1.21 12.75 9.42
CA MET A 216 -1.22 13.67 10.56
C MET A 216 -2.57 14.35 10.79
N ARG A 217 -3.34 14.60 9.73
CA ARG A 217 -4.53 15.48 9.79
C ARG A 217 -5.85 14.76 9.60
N ARG A 218 -5.84 13.49 9.20
CA ARG A 218 -7.05 12.72 8.88
C ARG A 218 -7.06 11.36 9.58
N PRO A 219 -8.24 10.81 9.89
CA PRO A 219 -8.34 9.45 10.42
C PRO A 219 -7.93 8.37 9.41
N GLN A 220 -7.94 8.71 8.11
CA GLN A 220 -7.51 7.86 6.99
C GLN A 220 -6.82 8.72 5.92
N ILE A 221 -5.74 8.21 5.33
CA ILE A 221 -5.00 8.92 4.26
C ILE A 221 -5.82 8.93 2.96
N ILE A 222 -6.47 7.81 2.66
CA ILE A 222 -7.27 7.58 1.46
C ILE A 222 -8.62 7.02 1.89
N ASP A 223 -9.72 7.59 1.39
CA ASP A 223 -11.02 6.94 1.47
C ASP A 223 -11.08 5.80 0.46
N VAL A 224 -10.84 4.58 0.96
CA VAL A 224 -10.78 3.37 0.14
C VAL A 224 -12.12 3.10 -0.51
N THR A 225 -13.20 3.18 0.27
CA THR A 225 -14.55 2.84 -0.19
C THR A 225 -15.00 3.80 -1.28
N GLU A 226 -14.85 5.11 -1.05
CA GLU A 226 -15.16 6.14 -2.04
C GLU A 226 -14.36 5.92 -3.33
N ARG A 227 -13.04 5.65 -3.21
CA ARG A 227 -12.19 5.47 -4.39
C ARG A 227 -12.57 4.23 -5.19
N LEU A 228 -12.76 3.08 -4.54
CA LEU A 228 -13.12 1.84 -5.23
C LEU A 228 -14.48 1.97 -5.92
N ASN A 229 -15.46 2.61 -5.26
CA ASN A 229 -16.78 2.88 -5.84
C ASN A 229 -16.70 3.79 -7.06
N ALA A 230 -15.88 4.86 -7.01
CA ALA A 230 -15.70 5.75 -8.13
C ALA A 230 -15.06 5.05 -9.33
N VAL A 231 -14.02 4.23 -9.11
CA VAL A 231 -13.39 3.43 -10.18
C VAL A 231 -14.35 2.37 -10.73
N ALA A 232 -15.18 1.76 -9.88
CA ALA A 232 -16.19 0.80 -10.31
C ALA A 232 -17.27 1.45 -11.19
N LEU A 233 -17.75 2.63 -10.81
CA LEU A 233 -18.73 3.39 -11.59
C LEU A 233 -18.15 3.79 -12.96
N GLU A 234 -16.91 4.29 -12.98
CA GLU A 234 -16.22 4.61 -14.24
C GLU A 234 -16.13 3.39 -15.16
N LEU A 235 -15.68 2.24 -14.65
CA LEU A 235 -15.58 1.01 -15.43
C LEU A 235 -16.96 0.54 -15.95
N GLN A 236 -18.01 0.65 -15.14
CA GLN A 236 -19.37 0.30 -15.57
C GLN A 236 -19.84 1.18 -16.73
N LEU A 237 -19.60 2.49 -16.64
CA LEU A 237 -19.96 3.44 -17.70
C LEU A 237 -19.19 3.15 -19.00
N GLU A 238 -17.89 2.86 -18.91
CA GLU A 238 -17.08 2.47 -20.08
C GLU A 238 -17.61 1.20 -20.74
N LEU A 239 -17.91 0.17 -19.96
CA LEU A 239 -18.45 -1.09 -20.48
C LEU A 239 -19.83 -0.90 -21.12
N GLN A 240 -20.68 -0.04 -20.54
CA GLN A 240 -21.97 0.27 -21.13
C GLN A 240 -21.81 0.98 -22.48
N GLN A 241 -20.94 2.00 -22.55
CA GLN A 241 -20.66 2.72 -23.80
C GLN A 241 -20.11 1.79 -24.89
N GLN A 242 -19.24 0.83 -24.53
CA GLN A 242 -18.73 -0.16 -25.48
C GLN A 242 -19.86 -1.05 -26.03
N ARG A 243 -20.72 -1.59 -25.16
CA ARG A 243 -21.84 -2.44 -25.56
C ARG A 243 -22.85 -1.70 -26.44
N ASP A 244 -23.09 -0.42 -26.16
CA ASP A 244 -23.99 0.39 -26.96
C ASP A 244 -23.40 0.70 -28.35
N LYS A 245 -22.09 0.96 -28.45
CA LYS A 245 -21.38 1.09 -29.74
C LYS A 245 -21.44 -0.20 -30.55
N GLU A 246 -21.14 -1.35 -29.94
CA GLU A 246 -21.21 -2.66 -30.60
C GLU A 246 -22.63 -2.97 -31.12
N ARG A 247 -23.66 -2.63 -30.32
CA ARG A 247 -25.07 -2.76 -30.73
C ARG A 247 -25.40 -1.86 -31.91
N GLU A 248 -24.91 -0.63 -31.92
CA GLU A 248 -25.11 0.31 -33.03
C GLU A 248 -24.41 -0.17 -34.30
N GLU A 249 -23.17 -0.64 -34.21
CA GLU A 249 -22.42 -1.22 -35.33
C GLU A 249 -23.11 -2.46 -35.89
N ALA A 250 -23.58 -3.36 -35.03
CA ALA A 250 -24.34 -4.54 -35.44
C ALA A 250 -25.63 -4.17 -36.17
N ARG A 251 -26.35 -3.14 -35.70
CA ARG A 251 -27.55 -2.59 -36.37
C ARG A 251 -27.20 -2.03 -37.75
N ARG A 252 -26.16 -1.20 -37.86
CA ARG A 252 -25.69 -0.64 -39.14
C ARG A 252 -25.29 -1.74 -40.13
N HIS A 253 -24.56 -2.75 -39.66
CA HIS A 253 -24.16 -3.89 -40.48
C HIS A 253 -25.37 -4.72 -40.95
N ALA A 254 -26.35 -4.98 -40.08
CA ALA A 254 -27.59 -5.67 -40.46
C ALA A 254 -28.40 -4.88 -41.51
N GLN A 255 -28.52 -3.56 -41.35
CA GLN A 255 -29.17 -2.68 -42.32
C GLN A 255 -28.46 -2.72 -43.68
N TRP A 256 -27.13 -2.63 -43.69
CA TRP A 256 -26.34 -2.73 -44.93
C TRP A 256 -26.53 -4.09 -45.63
N ARG A 257 -26.54 -5.20 -44.89
CA ARG A 257 -26.80 -6.54 -45.46
C ARG A 257 -28.19 -6.62 -46.07
N SER A 258 -29.21 -6.08 -45.40
CA SER A 258 -30.58 -6.02 -45.93
C SER A 258 -30.65 -5.23 -47.23
N TYR A 259 -30.05 -4.03 -47.26
CA TYR A 259 -29.98 -3.19 -48.46
C TYR A 259 -29.26 -3.88 -49.63
N ARG A 260 -28.11 -4.50 -49.39
CA ARG A 260 -27.35 -5.25 -50.40
C ARG A 260 -28.16 -6.42 -50.97
N ASN A 261 -28.84 -7.18 -50.11
CA ASN A 261 -29.69 -8.29 -50.55
C ASN A 261 -30.87 -7.80 -51.42
N GLN A 262 -31.48 -6.67 -51.07
CA GLN A 262 -32.52 -6.06 -51.90
C GLN A 262 -32.00 -5.64 -53.27
N GLN A 263 -30.80 -5.05 -53.36
CA GLN A 263 -30.19 -4.68 -54.64
C GLN A 263 -29.89 -5.90 -55.52
N ILE A 264 -29.40 -7.01 -54.94
CA ILE A 264 -29.17 -8.27 -55.67
C ILE A 264 -30.48 -8.85 -56.21
N LEU A 265 -31.54 -8.86 -55.39
CA LEU A 265 -32.86 -9.33 -55.82
C LEU A 265 -33.46 -8.47 -56.95
N GLN A 266 -33.16 -7.17 -56.97
CA GLN A 266 -33.61 -6.28 -58.04
C GLN A 266 -32.81 -6.45 -59.34
N SER A 267 -31.52 -6.79 -59.27
CA SER A 267 -30.66 -7.00 -60.45
C SER A 267 -30.87 -8.36 -61.14
N HIS A 268 -31.52 -9.32 -60.48
CA HIS A 268 -31.86 -10.65 -61.04
C HIS A 268 -33.30 -10.75 -61.58
N LYS A 269 -34.06 -9.64 -61.64
CA LYS A 269 -35.35 -9.64 -62.33
C LYS A 269 -35.14 -9.75 -63.85
N PRO A 270 -35.68 -10.77 -64.54
CA PRO A 270 -35.50 -10.91 -65.98
C PRO A 270 -36.14 -9.72 -66.71
N ARG A 271 -35.40 -9.12 -67.64
CA ARG A 271 -35.94 -8.12 -68.56
C ARG A 271 -37.10 -8.75 -69.32
N ARG A 272 -38.32 -8.28 -69.06
CA ARG A 272 -39.52 -8.67 -69.81
C ARG A 272 -39.26 -8.36 -71.28
N ARG A 273 -39.30 -9.40 -72.12
CA ARG A 273 -39.34 -9.30 -73.58
C ARG A 273 -40.67 -8.69 -74.03
#